data_AF-A0A923B2X8-F1
#
_entry.id   AF-A0A923B2X8-F1
#
_cell.length_a   1.000
_cell.length_b   1.000
_cell.length_c   1.000
_cell.angle_alpha   90.00
_cell.angle_beta   90.00
_cell.angle_gamma   90.00
#
_symmetry.space_group_name_H-M   'P 1'
#
loop_
_entity.id
_entity.type
_entity.pdbx_description
1 polymer ?
#
loop_
_entity_poly.entity_id
_entity_poly.type
_entity_poly.pdbx_seq_one_letter_code
_entity_poly.pdbx_strand_id
1 'polypeptide(L)'
;MTAHSPTDDELMLAVQSGESRAFNQLVARYQGALMGFFVRQIHDIQMAEDLTQETLLRVYNQSWDYLPRGAFRGWLFRIARNLLVDNLRRRSSDALIHSIQPRQEEDELLQNMVAEIGSPEQVADVREVAALVDEFLKELPEEQRLTFILHHFNQLTLPEVAVSLEANLPTTKSRLRLAKEKLRQKLQARGILEPGERELSAIESDLPATAAKDPEVIS
;
A
#
# COMPACT_ATOMS: atom_id res chain seq x y z
N MET A 1 13.91 -35.19 1.93
CA MET A 1 14.86 -34.06 2.06
C MET A 1 14.12 -32.84 1.55
N THR A 2 13.58 -32.00 2.44
CA THR A 2 12.89 -30.76 2.04
C THR A 2 13.95 -29.78 1.54
N ALA A 3 13.95 -29.48 0.24
CA ALA A 3 14.83 -28.46 -0.31
C ALA A 3 14.46 -27.11 0.32
N HIS A 4 15.40 -26.49 1.02
CA HIS A 4 15.25 -25.12 1.53
C HIS A 4 15.23 -24.16 0.33
N SER A 5 14.17 -23.36 0.20
CA SER A 5 14.14 -22.31 -0.82
C SER A 5 15.11 -21.20 -0.43
N PRO A 6 16.04 -20.78 -1.30
CA PRO A 6 17.05 -19.79 -0.94
C PRO A 6 16.38 -18.45 -0.64
N THR A 7 16.91 -17.76 0.36
CA THR A 7 16.56 -16.37 0.69
C THR A 7 16.96 -15.42 -0.45
N ASP A 8 16.40 -14.21 -0.47
CA ASP A 8 16.75 -13.24 -1.52
C ASP A 8 18.20 -12.77 -1.40
N ASP A 9 18.74 -12.69 -0.18
CA ASP A 9 20.14 -12.36 0.06
C ASP A 9 21.06 -13.46 -0.50
N GLU A 10 20.73 -14.74 -0.32
CA GLU A 10 21.47 -15.85 -0.92
C GLU A 10 21.40 -15.83 -2.45
N LEU A 11 20.23 -15.52 -3.01
CA LEU A 11 20.09 -15.35 -4.45
C LEU A 11 20.93 -14.18 -4.96
N MET A 12 20.95 -13.04 -4.28
CA MET A 12 21.77 -11.90 -4.67
C MET A 12 23.27 -12.20 -4.60
N LEU A 13 23.72 -12.92 -3.57
CA LEU A 13 25.11 -13.39 -3.47
C LEU A 13 25.47 -14.35 -4.62
N ALA A 14 24.54 -15.23 -5.03
CA ALA A 14 24.74 -16.08 -6.19
C ALA A 14 24.76 -15.30 -7.52
N VAL A 15 23.96 -14.23 -7.64
CA VAL A 15 24.04 -13.32 -8.79
C VAL A 15 25.40 -12.63 -8.84
N GLN A 16 25.93 -12.17 -7.71
CA GLN A 16 27.29 -11.59 -7.62
C GLN A 16 28.37 -12.60 -8.03
N SER A 17 28.19 -13.90 -7.79
CA SER A 17 29.13 -14.92 -8.23
C SER A 17 28.99 -15.31 -9.72
N GLY A 18 28.08 -14.68 -10.45
CA GLY A 18 27.84 -14.91 -11.88
C GLY A 18 26.77 -15.98 -12.17
N GLU A 19 26.03 -16.45 -11.17
CA GLU A 19 24.97 -17.45 -11.36
C GLU A 19 23.68 -16.81 -11.88
N SER A 20 23.57 -16.65 -13.21
CA SER A 20 22.40 -16.01 -13.84
C SER A 20 21.05 -16.70 -13.51
N ARG A 21 21.06 -17.99 -13.17
CA ARG A 21 19.85 -18.72 -12.75
C ARG A 21 19.29 -18.23 -11.41
N ALA A 22 20.13 -17.72 -10.53
CA ALA A 22 19.68 -17.12 -9.27
C ALA A 22 18.85 -15.85 -9.53
N PHE A 23 19.25 -15.06 -10.54
CA PHE A 23 18.50 -13.88 -10.94
C PHE A 23 17.10 -14.23 -11.49
N ASN A 24 16.98 -15.30 -12.28
CA ASN A 24 15.68 -15.75 -12.79
C ASN A 24 14.69 -16.08 -11.65
N GLN A 25 15.18 -16.58 -10.51
CA GLN A 25 14.33 -16.81 -9.34
C GLN A 25 13.86 -15.50 -8.71
N LEU A 26 14.73 -14.48 -8.63
CA LEU A 26 14.33 -13.14 -8.17
C LEU A 26 13.28 -12.53 -9.10
N VAL A 27 13.47 -12.65 -10.42
CA VAL A 27 12.48 -12.19 -11.41
C VAL A 27 11.14 -12.88 -11.18
N ALA A 28 11.11 -14.21 -11.07
CA ALA A 28 9.88 -14.97 -10.86
C ALA A 28 9.16 -14.57 -9.57
N ARG A 29 9.91 -14.29 -8.49
CA ARG A 29 9.35 -13.86 -7.20
C ARG A 29 8.76 -12.45 -7.25
N TYR A 30 9.41 -11.52 -7.94
CA TYR A 30 9.16 -10.09 -7.76
C TYR A 30 8.46 -9.39 -8.93
N GLN A 31 8.46 -9.98 -10.13
CA GLN A 31 7.82 -9.36 -11.30
C GLN A 31 6.35 -9.01 -11.05
N GLY A 32 5.57 -9.90 -10.41
CA GLY A 32 4.15 -9.67 -10.16
C GLY A 32 3.92 -8.54 -9.15
N ALA A 33 4.72 -8.52 -8.07
CA ALA A 33 4.63 -7.49 -7.04
C ALA A 33 5.04 -6.11 -7.59
N LEU A 34 6.10 -6.04 -8.40
CA LEU A 34 6.52 -4.81 -9.08
C LEU A 34 5.47 -4.31 -10.07
N MET A 35 4.93 -5.22 -10.88
CA MET A 35 3.88 -4.88 -11.84
C MET A 35 2.65 -4.32 -11.13
N GLY A 36 2.19 -4.99 -10.07
CA GLY A 36 1.08 -4.51 -9.24
C GLY A 36 1.37 -3.15 -8.60
N PHE A 37 2.61 -2.91 -8.15
CA PHE A 37 3.02 -1.61 -7.63
C PHE A 37 2.92 -0.50 -8.69
N PHE A 38 3.51 -0.70 -9.87
CA PHE A 38 3.50 0.33 -10.92
C PHE A 38 2.12 0.59 -11.50
N VAL A 39 1.33 -0.46 -11.79
CA VAL A 39 -0.04 -0.32 -12.33
C VAL A 39 -0.92 0.54 -11.42
N ARG A 40 -0.80 0.40 -10.09
CA ARG A 40 -1.55 1.22 -9.12
C ARG A 40 -1.15 2.69 -9.12
N GLN A 41 0.05 3.02 -9.59
CA GLN A 41 0.58 4.39 -9.53
C GLN A 41 0.35 5.18 -10.83
N ILE A 42 0.44 4.50 -11.97
CA ILE A 42 0.49 5.17 -13.28
C ILE A 42 -0.69 4.84 -14.21
N HIS A 43 -1.46 3.80 -13.91
CA HIS A 43 -2.65 3.39 -14.69
C HIS A 43 -2.36 3.17 -16.18
N ASP A 44 -1.16 2.68 -16.47
CA ASP A 44 -0.67 2.40 -17.81
C ASP A 44 0.07 1.07 -17.73
N ILE A 45 -0.54 0.02 -18.28
CA ILE A 45 -0.02 -1.36 -18.21
C ILE A 45 1.31 -1.45 -18.95
N GLN A 46 1.42 -0.83 -20.13
CA GLN A 46 2.66 -0.89 -20.91
C GLN A 46 3.80 -0.21 -20.18
N MET A 47 3.55 0.99 -19.66
CA MET A 47 4.55 1.71 -18.87
C MET A 47 4.90 0.95 -17.58
N ALA A 48 3.93 0.25 -16.97
CA ALA A 48 4.16 -0.51 -15.74
C ALA A 48 5.05 -1.73 -16.00
N GLU A 49 4.85 -2.38 -17.14
CA GLU A 49 5.71 -3.46 -17.60
C GLU A 49 7.14 -2.95 -17.85
N ASP A 50 7.27 -1.84 -18.58
CA ASP A 50 8.57 -1.22 -18.87
C ASP A 50 9.32 -0.85 -17.58
N LEU A 51 8.63 -0.23 -16.61
CA LEU A 51 9.21 0.12 -15.31
C LEU A 51 9.56 -1.12 -14.47
N THR A 52 8.78 -2.19 -14.58
CA THR A 52 9.07 -3.47 -13.91
C THR A 52 10.36 -4.07 -14.46
N GLN A 53 10.49 -4.14 -15.79
CA GLN A 53 11.68 -4.66 -16.45
C GLN A 53 12.91 -3.80 -16.13
N GLU A 54 12.80 -2.47 -16.23
CA GLU A 54 13.86 -1.53 -15.89
C GLU A 54 14.29 -1.67 -14.41
N THR A 55 13.35 -1.88 -13.48
CA THR A 55 13.66 -2.13 -12.06
C THR A 55 14.51 -3.39 -11.92
N LEU A 56 14.11 -4.49 -12.55
CA LEU A 56 14.83 -5.76 -12.50
C LEU A 56 16.23 -5.63 -13.14
N LEU A 57 16.34 -4.95 -14.29
CA LEU A 57 17.64 -4.66 -14.91
C LEU A 57 18.55 -3.84 -13.99
N ARG A 58 18.00 -2.84 -13.30
CA ARG A 58 18.75 -2.06 -12.31
C ARG A 58 19.20 -2.89 -11.12
N VAL A 59 18.38 -3.81 -10.64
CA VAL A 59 18.76 -4.77 -9.59
C VAL A 59 19.93 -5.64 -10.05
N TYR A 60 19.86 -6.18 -11.27
CA TYR A 60 20.95 -6.98 -11.83
C TYR A 60 22.24 -6.18 -11.97
N ASN A 61 22.16 -4.95 -12.49
CA ASN A 61 23.32 -4.09 -12.70
C ASN A 61 23.95 -3.59 -11.40
N GLN A 62 23.13 -3.36 -10.37
CA GLN A 62 23.58 -2.96 -9.03
C GLN A 62 23.88 -4.15 -8.11
N SER A 63 23.86 -5.38 -8.65
CA SER A 63 24.04 -6.58 -7.84
C SER A 63 25.38 -6.61 -7.13
N TRP A 64 26.46 -6.11 -7.76
CA TRP A 64 27.80 -6.00 -7.16
C TRP A 64 27.88 -5.09 -5.94
N ASP A 65 27.06 -4.05 -5.87
CA ASP A 65 27.03 -3.10 -4.75
C ASP A 65 26.05 -3.52 -3.64
N TYR A 66 25.31 -4.61 -3.86
CA TYR A 66 24.33 -5.09 -2.89
C TYR A 66 25.00 -5.68 -1.64
N LEU A 67 24.52 -5.25 -0.47
CA LEU A 67 24.96 -5.80 0.81
C LEU A 67 23.82 -6.64 1.44
N PRO A 68 24.02 -7.94 1.68
CA PRO A 68 23.00 -8.83 2.23
C PRO A 68 22.79 -8.54 3.73
N ARG A 69 21.83 -7.65 4.01
CA ARG A 69 21.49 -7.22 5.38
C ARG A 69 20.03 -7.51 5.74
N GLY A 70 19.38 -8.44 5.04
CA GLY A 70 17.97 -8.80 5.27
C GLY A 70 16.98 -7.72 4.84
N ALA A 71 17.36 -6.84 3.91
CA ALA A 71 16.55 -5.70 3.48
C ALA A 71 16.31 -5.66 1.96
N PHE A 72 16.46 -6.81 1.28
CA PHE A 72 16.35 -6.91 -0.18
C PHE A 72 15.05 -6.28 -0.71
N ARG A 73 13.89 -6.67 -0.15
CA ARG A 73 12.58 -6.15 -0.59
C ARG A 73 12.50 -4.63 -0.46
N GLY A 74 12.95 -4.08 0.68
CA GLY A 74 12.98 -2.63 0.86
C GLY A 74 13.91 -1.92 -0.12
N TRP A 75 15.07 -2.51 -0.42
CA TRP A 75 16.01 -1.98 -1.40
C TRP A 75 15.46 -2.06 -2.84
N LEU A 76 14.84 -3.18 -3.20
CA LEU A 76 14.15 -3.39 -4.48
C LEU A 76 13.07 -2.32 -4.72
N PHE A 77 12.19 -2.13 -3.74
CA PHE A 77 11.10 -1.16 -3.87
C PHE A 77 11.59 0.30 -3.78
N ARG A 78 12.78 0.57 -3.21
CA ARG A 78 13.44 1.86 -3.37
C ARG A 78 13.81 2.13 -4.83
N ILE A 79 14.43 1.16 -5.51
CA ILE A 79 14.75 1.28 -6.94
C ILE A 79 13.47 1.54 -7.75
N ALA A 80 12.42 0.76 -7.49
CA ALA A 80 11.13 0.90 -8.15
C ALA A 80 10.51 2.29 -7.91
N ARG A 81 10.52 2.77 -6.67
CA ARG A 81 10.00 4.10 -6.29
C ARG A 81 10.79 5.22 -6.97
N ASN A 82 12.11 5.11 -7.08
CA ASN A 82 12.92 6.13 -7.74
C ASN A 82 12.62 6.20 -9.23
N LEU A 83 12.45 5.04 -9.89
CA LEU A 83 11.98 4.96 -11.28
C LEU A 83 10.59 5.56 -11.47
N LEU A 84 9.66 5.28 -10.55
CA LEU A 84 8.32 5.88 -10.56
C LEU A 84 8.39 7.41 -10.51
N VAL A 85 9.14 7.97 -9.55
CA VAL A 85 9.26 9.42 -9.38
C VAL A 85 9.91 10.07 -10.59
N ASP A 86 10.95 9.45 -11.15
CA ASP A 86 11.56 9.94 -12.38
C ASP A 86 10.57 9.95 -13.55
N ASN A 87 9.76 8.89 -13.70
CA ASN A 87 8.73 8.82 -14.74
C ASN A 87 7.64 9.87 -14.53
N LEU A 88 7.12 10.03 -13.31
CA LEU A 88 6.09 11.02 -12.99
C LEU A 88 6.59 12.45 -13.20
N ARG A 89 7.85 12.74 -12.85
CA ARG A 89 8.47 14.05 -13.10
C ARG A 89 8.54 14.36 -14.60
N ARG A 90 8.88 13.37 -15.43
CA ARG A 90 8.88 13.52 -16.89
C ARG A 90 7.47 13.69 -17.45
N ARG A 91 6.48 12.93 -16.96
CA ARG A 91 5.08 13.02 -17.40
C ARG A 91 4.37 14.29 -16.92
N SER A 92 4.80 14.90 -15.81
CA SER A 92 4.22 16.16 -15.34
C SER A 92 4.49 17.33 -16.29
N SER A 93 5.40 17.22 -17.27
CA SER A 93 5.46 18.18 -18.38
C SER A 93 4.36 17.97 -19.43
N ASP A 94 3.73 16.80 -19.47
CA ASP A 94 2.92 16.32 -20.61
C ASP A 94 1.48 15.88 -20.25
N ALA A 95 1.10 15.85 -18.96
CA ALA A 95 -0.24 15.67 -18.36
C ALA A 95 -1.28 14.76 -19.05
N LEU A 96 -1.59 13.61 -18.42
CA LEU A 96 -2.98 13.20 -18.09
C LEU A 96 -2.98 12.05 -17.05
N ILE A 97 -3.98 12.03 -16.15
CA ILE A 97 -4.22 10.97 -15.15
C ILE A 97 -5.39 10.09 -15.64
N HIS A 98 -5.23 8.76 -15.55
CA HIS A 98 -6.30 7.78 -15.77
C HIS A 98 -6.64 7.03 -14.48
N SER A 99 -7.86 6.48 -14.43
CA SER A 99 -8.45 5.82 -13.26
C SER A 99 -8.02 4.36 -13.13
N ILE A 100 -7.87 3.91 -11.88
CA ILE A 100 -7.67 2.50 -11.50
C ILE A 100 -8.88 1.66 -11.94
N GLN A 101 -8.63 0.47 -12.50
CA GLN A 101 -9.64 -0.59 -12.59
C GLN A 101 -9.33 -1.64 -11.51
N PRO A 102 -10.32 -2.06 -10.70
CA PRO A 102 -10.13 -3.09 -9.70
C PRO A 102 -9.82 -4.44 -10.36
N ARG A 103 -8.81 -5.16 -9.86
CA ARG A 103 -8.36 -6.45 -10.38
C ARG A 103 -8.89 -7.58 -9.49
N GLN A 104 -9.39 -8.67 -10.11
CA GLN A 104 -10.02 -9.80 -9.40
C GLN A 104 -9.09 -10.58 -8.45
N GLU A 105 -7.77 -10.41 -8.55
CA GLU A 105 -6.78 -11.11 -7.69
C GLU A 105 -6.53 -10.40 -6.35
N GLU A 106 -7.24 -9.29 -6.07
CA GLU A 106 -6.94 -8.40 -4.94
C GLU A 106 -7.98 -8.48 -3.82
N ASP A 107 -9.03 -9.27 -4.03
CA ASP A 107 -10.16 -9.40 -3.13
C ASP A 107 -9.71 -9.82 -1.72
N GLU A 108 -8.78 -10.77 -1.61
CA GLU A 108 -8.23 -11.24 -0.33
C GLU A 108 -7.40 -10.16 0.39
N LEU A 109 -6.59 -9.38 -0.34
CA LEU A 109 -5.78 -8.32 0.26
C LEU A 109 -6.66 -7.18 0.78
N LEU A 110 -7.69 -6.83 0.00
CA LEU A 110 -8.68 -5.82 0.39
C LEU A 110 -9.48 -6.27 1.62
N GLN A 111 -9.92 -7.54 1.66
CA GLN A 111 -10.61 -8.11 2.81
C GLN A 111 -9.75 -8.12 4.07
N ASN A 112 -8.50 -8.60 3.97
CA ASN A 112 -7.56 -8.61 5.10
C ASN A 112 -7.29 -7.20 5.62
N MET A 113 -7.13 -6.23 4.72
CA MET A 113 -6.93 -4.83 5.06
C MET A 113 -8.16 -4.22 5.76
N VAL A 114 -9.38 -4.49 5.26
CA VAL A 114 -10.62 -4.02 5.90
C VAL A 114 -10.80 -4.67 7.27
N ALA A 115 -10.53 -5.96 7.41
CA ALA A 115 -10.57 -6.68 8.69
C ALA A 115 -9.51 -6.16 9.70
N GLU A 116 -8.38 -5.63 9.22
CA GLU A 116 -7.38 -4.97 10.08
C GLU A 116 -7.80 -3.54 10.49
N ILE A 117 -8.79 -2.96 9.82
CA ILE A 117 -9.30 -1.60 10.05
C ILE A 117 -10.62 -1.62 10.85
N GLY A 118 -11.42 -2.68 10.73
CA GLY A 118 -12.72 -2.87 11.40
C GLY A 118 -13.18 -4.34 11.54
N SER A 119 -14.44 -4.57 11.88
CA SER A 119 -14.99 -5.90 12.22
C SER A 119 -15.13 -6.83 10.99
N PRO A 120 -14.68 -8.11 11.05
CA PRO A 120 -14.76 -9.07 9.94
C PRO A 120 -16.17 -9.36 9.41
N GLU A 121 -17.21 -9.10 10.20
CA GLU A 121 -18.61 -9.46 9.87
C GLU A 121 -19.30 -8.45 8.94
N GLN A 122 -18.62 -7.33 8.60
CA GLN A 122 -19.25 -6.16 7.97
C GLN A 122 -18.83 -5.90 6.50
N VAL A 123 -18.08 -6.80 5.87
CA VAL A 123 -17.59 -6.60 4.48
C VAL A 123 -18.74 -6.83 3.48
N ALA A 124 -19.54 -5.79 3.25
CA ALA A 124 -20.43 -5.70 2.09
C ALA A 124 -19.58 -5.59 0.80
N ASP A 125 -19.98 -6.34 -0.23
CA ASP A 125 -19.42 -6.42 -1.59
C ASP A 125 -17.98 -5.92 -1.80
N VAL A 126 -17.05 -6.84 -2.01
CA VAL A 126 -15.63 -6.56 -2.26
C VAL A 126 -15.41 -5.54 -3.39
N ARG A 127 -16.31 -5.49 -4.38
CA ARG A 127 -16.22 -4.51 -5.48
C ARG A 127 -16.49 -3.09 -5.03
N GLU A 128 -17.42 -2.89 -4.10
CA GLU A 128 -17.72 -1.58 -3.53
C GLU A 128 -16.55 -1.09 -2.68
N VAL A 129 -15.97 -1.99 -1.88
CA VAL A 129 -14.75 -1.72 -1.11
C VAL A 129 -13.58 -1.35 -2.02
N ALA A 130 -13.37 -2.10 -3.11
CA ALA A 130 -12.28 -1.82 -4.05
C ALA A 130 -12.40 -0.42 -4.67
N ALA A 131 -13.60 -0.03 -5.13
CA ALA A 131 -13.85 1.29 -5.68
C ALA A 131 -13.60 2.40 -4.65
N LEU A 132 -14.00 2.19 -3.40
CA LEU A 132 -13.78 3.14 -2.31
C LEU A 132 -12.30 3.30 -1.98
N VAL A 133 -11.55 2.20 -1.96
CA VAL A 133 -10.11 2.20 -1.75
C VAL A 133 -9.41 2.96 -2.88
N ASP A 134 -9.84 2.80 -4.13
CA ASP A 134 -9.30 3.55 -5.26
C ASP A 134 -9.54 5.06 -5.14
N GLU A 135 -10.73 5.49 -4.71
CA GLU A 135 -11.00 6.90 -4.41
C GLU A 135 -10.14 7.40 -3.25
N PHE A 136 -10.06 6.62 -2.16
CA PHE A 136 -9.25 6.93 -0.98
C PHE A 136 -7.78 7.14 -1.32
N LEU A 137 -7.19 6.24 -2.11
CA LEU A 137 -5.79 6.33 -2.51
C LEU A 137 -5.50 7.60 -3.30
N LYS A 138 -6.44 8.12 -4.08
CA LYS A 138 -6.29 9.37 -4.83
C LYS A 138 -6.31 10.62 -3.94
N GLU A 139 -6.96 10.56 -2.79
CA GLU A 139 -7.08 11.67 -1.82
C GLU A 139 -5.89 11.76 -0.87
N LEU A 140 -5.07 10.70 -0.80
CA LEU A 140 -3.91 10.67 0.08
C LEU A 140 -2.75 11.51 -0.48
N PRO A 141 -2.03 12.26 0.38
CA PRO A 141 -0.70 12.75 0.07
C PRO A 141 0.19 11.61 -0.42
N GLU A 142 1.02 11.87 -1.43
CA GLU A 142 1.83 10.85 -2.12
C GLU A 142 2.60 9.94 -1.16
N GLU A 143 3.28 10.51 -0.18
CA GLU A 143 4.06 9.75 0.80
C GLU A 143 3.21 8.83 1.69
N GLN A 144 1.97 9.22 2.01
CA GLN A 144 1.01 8.38 2.75
C GLN A 144 0.49 7.26 1.86
N ARG A 145 0.15 7.59 0.60
CA ARG A 145 -0.32 6.64 -0.41
C ARG A 145 0.72 5.56 -0.68
N LEU A 146 1.98 5.93 -0.92
CA LEU A 146 3.08 4.99 -1.14
C LEU A 146 3.33 4.11 0.08
N THR A 147 3.31 4.69 1.30
CA THR A 147 3.43 3.92 2.54
C THR A 147 2.33 2.86 2.64
N PHE A 148 1.09 3.25 2.37
CA PHE A 148 -0.07 2.35 2.42
C PHE A 148 0.05 1.24 1.39
N ILE A 149 0.42 1.57 0.15
CA ILE A 149 0.49 0.61 -0.94
C ILE A 149 1.59 -0.43 -0.71
N LEU A 150 2.79 0.03 -0.36
CA LEU A 150 3.91 -0.87 -0.10
C LEU A 150 3.59 -1.82 1.07
N HIS A 151 2.90 -1.33 2.11
CA HIS A 151 2.55 -2.15 3.25
C HIS A 151 1.44 -3.16 2.96
N HIS A 152 0.28 -2.72 2.47
CA HIS A 152 -0.90 -3.59 2.35
C HIS A 152 -0.92 -4.39 1.05
N PHE A 153 -0.54 -3.80 -0.09
CA PHE A 153 -0.60 -4.48 -1.38
C PHE A 153 0.69 -5.21 -1.74
N ASN A 154 1.86 -4.63 -1.42
CA ASN A 154 3.14 -5.29 -1.65
C ASN A 154 3.62 -6.12 -0.44
N GLN A 155 2.86 -6.11 0.66
CA GLN A 155 3.11 -6.90 1.87
C GLN A 155 4.51 -6.64 2.48
N LEU A 156 5.04 -5.43 2.33
CA LEU A 156 6.30 -5.05 2.97
C LEU A 156 6.04 -4.79 4.45
N THR A 157 6.97 -5.23 5.29
CA THR A 157 7.03 -4.84 6.69
C THR A 157 7.35 -3.35 6.81
N LEU A 158 6.92 -2.71 7.91
CA LEU A 158 7.20 -1.30 8.13
C LEU A 158 8.70 -0.92 8.05
N PRO A 159 9.66 -1.75 8.52
CA PRO A 159 11.08 -1.51 8.26
C PRO A 159 11.44 -1.52 6.77
N GLU A 160 10.92 -2.46 5.98
CA GLU A 160 11.16 -2.50 4.53
C GLU A 160 10.52 -1.31 3.81
N VAL A 161 9.34 -0.86 4.24
CA VAL A 161 8.71 0.37 3.72
C VAL A 161 9.57 1.59 4.03
N ALA A 162 10.09 1.70 5.25
CA ALA A 162 10.99 2.79 5.64
C ALA A 162 12.24 2.83 4.76
N VAL A 163 12.85 1.66 4.51
CA VAL A 163 13.97 1.48 3.58
C VAL A 163 13.59 1.92 2.16
N SER A 164 12.42 1.52 1.67
CA SER A 164 11.92 1.83 0.31
C SER A 164 11.68 3.32 0.09
N LEU A 165 11.14 4.00 1.09
CA LEU A 165 10.78 5.43 1.03
C LEU A 165 11.89 6.36 1.52
N GLU A 166 13.06 5.81 1.86
CA GLU A 166 14.19 6.58 2.40
C GLU A 166 13.77 7.42 3.63
N ALA A 167 12.87 6.85 4.44
CA ALA A 167 12.32 7.46 5.65
C ALA A 167 12.73 6.66 6.89
N ASN A 168 12.57 7.27 8.07
CA ASN A 168 12.75 6.54 9.31
C ASN A 168 11.47 5.76 9.69
N LEU A 169 11.64 4.72 10.52
CA LEU A 169 10.54 3.86 10.97
C LEU A 169 9.43 4.63 11.71
N PRO A 170 9.72 5.58 12.62
CA PRO A 170 8.70 6.43 13.24
C PRO A 170 7.84 7.22 12.24
N THR A 171 8.45 7.86 11.25
CA THR A 171 7.76 8.59 10.18
C THR A 171 6.87 7.66 9.37
N THR A 172 7.37 6.48 9.03
CA THR A 172 6.62 5.45 8.28
C THR A 172 5.39 4.99 9.07
N LYS A 173 5.54 4.71 10.38
CA LYS A 173 4.42 4.38 11.28
C LYS A 173 3.38 5.49 11.34
N SER A 174 3.82 6.74 11.45
CA SER A 174 2.92 7.91 11.50
C SER A 174 2.13 8.05 10.20
N ARG A 175 2.79 7.93 9.04
CA ARG A 175 2.15 7.98 7.72
C ARG A 175 1.10 6.89 7.55
N LEU A 176 1.42 5.65 7.92
CA LEU A 176 0.47 4.54 7.83
C LEU A 176 -0.73 4.76 8.76
N ARG A 177 -0.49 5.19 10.01
CA ARG A 177 -1.57 5.49 10.95
C ARG A 177 -2.53 6.55 10.41
N LEU A 178 -2.01 7.63 9.84
CA LEU A 178 -2.82 8.70 9.26
C LEU A 178 -3.61 8.22 8.04
N ALA A 179 -3.02 7.35 7.20
CA ALA A 179 -3.73 6.73 6.09
C ALA A 179 -4.88 5.83 6.58
N LYS A 180 -4.61 4.94 7.55
CA LYS A 180 -5.64 4.05 8.14
C LYS A 180 -6.79 4.85 8.78
N GLU A 181 -6.49 5.96 9.45
CA GLU A 181 -7.50 6.82 10.06
C GLU A 181 -8.45 7.43 9.02
N LYS A 182 -7.89 7.98 7.94
CA LYS A 182 -8.68 8.51 6.82
C LYS A 182 -9.53 7.43 6.14
N LEU A 183 -8.98 6.23 5.96
CA LEU A 183 -9.74 5.11 5.39
C LEU A 183 -10.90 4.71 6.30
N ARG A 184 -10.68 4.62 7.62
CA ARG A 184 -11.76 4.34 8.57
C ARG A 184 -12.89 5.37 8.47
N GLN A 185 -12.56 6.66 8.48
CA GLN A 185 -13.55 7.73 8.34
C GLN A 185 -14.34 7.62 7.04
N LYS A 186 -13.68 7.25 5.93
CA LYS A 186 -14.34 7.08 4.63
C LYS A 186 -15.28 5.87 4.62
N LEU A 187 -14.87 4.76 5.22
CA LEU A 187 -15.70 3.56 5.37
C LEU A 187 -16.91 3.83 6.28
N GLN A 188 -16.73 4.56 7.38
CA GLN A 188 -17.82 4.98 8.27
C GLN A 188 -18.82 5.91 7.58
N ALA A 189 -18.35 6.91 6.83
CA ALA A 189 -19.20 7.82 6.09
C ALA A 189 -20.07 7.13 5.02
N ARG A 190 -19.67 5.94 4.57
CA ARG A 190 -20.40 5.10 3.62
C ARG A 190 -21.25 4.01 4.29
N GLY A 191 -21.26 3.95 5.63
CA GLY A 191 -22.01 2.95 6.38
C GLY A 191 -21.43 1.53 6.30
N ILE A 192 -20.17 1.39 5.86
CA ILE A 192 -19.49 0.09 5.74
C ILE A 192 -18.88 -0.32 7.08
N LEU A 193 -18.46 0.67 7.89
CA LEU A 193 -18.01 0.46 9.26
C LEU A 193 -18.89 1.23 10.22
N GLU A 194 -19.31 0.58 11.31
CA GLU A 194 -19.94 1.27 12.42
C GLU A 194 -18.89 2.09 13.20
N PRO A 195 -19.27 3.24 13.81
CA PRO A 195 -18.40 3.97 14.72
C PRO A 195 -17.94 3.05 15.86
N GLY A 196 -16.65 3.07 16.20
CA GLY A 196 -16.16 2.22 17.30
C GLY A 196 -16.79 2.62 18.65
N GLU A 197 -16.90 1.70 19.61
CA GLU A 197 -17.44 1.97 20.96
C GLU A 197 -16.80 3.19 21.66
N ARG A 198 -15.53 3.49 21.36
CA ARG A 198 -14.82 4.68 21.87
C ARG A 198 -15.23 6.01 21.21
N GLU A 199 -15.73 5.97 19.97
CA GLU A 199 -16.29 7.12 19.28
C GLU A 199 -17.75 7.33 19.69
N LEU A 200 -18.51 6.25 19.91
CA LEU A 200 -19.88 6.32 20.44
C LEU A 200 -19.92 7.02 21.82
N SER A 201 -18.98 6.75 22.71
CA SER A 201 -18.91 7.47 24.01
C SER A 201 -18.52 8.94 23.88
N ALA A 202 -17.74 9.29 22.85
CA ALA A 202 -17.36 10.68 22.58
C ALA A 202 -18.53 11.47 21.95
N ILE A 203 -19.29 10.82 21.05
CA ILE A 203 -20.49 11.38 20.42
C ILE A 203 -21.63 11.54 21.45
N GLU A 204 -21.82 10.58 22.36
CA GLU A 204 -22.77 10.70 23.48
C GLU A 204 -22.40 11.82 24.47
N SER A 205 -21.11 12.12 24.63
CA SER A 205 -20.65 13.20 25.51
C SER A 205 -20.78 14.61 24.92
N ASP A 206 -20.88 14.74 23.58
CA ASP A 206 -20.98 16.01 22.84
C ASP A 206 -22.41 16.32 22.36
N LEU A 207 -23.41 15.49 22.70
CA LEU A 207 -24.82 15.81 22.49
C LEU A 207 -25.20 16.98 23.40
N PRO A 208 -25.58 18.16 22.85
CA PRO A 208 -26.12 19.22 23.69
C PRO A 208 -27.40 18.69 24.33
N ALA A 209 -27.54 18.88 25.64
CA ALA A 209 -28.78 18.67 26.36
C ALA A 209 -29.86 19.63 25.83
N THR A 210 -30.45 19.33 24.67
CA THR A 210 -31.53 20.12 24.11
C THR A 210 -32.84 19.66 24.74
N ALA A 211 -33.24 20.44 25.75
CA ALA A 211 -34.61 20.90 25.96
C ALA A 211 -35.71 19.83 26.05
N ALA A 212 -35.92 19.29 27.24
CA ALA A 212 -37.27 19.05 27.75
C ALA A 212 -37.71 20.31 28.51
N LYS A 213 -38.23 21.29 27.77
CA LYS A 213 -39.01 22.40 28.33
C LYS A 213 -40.40 22.25 27.73
N ASP A 214 -41.30 21.60 28.44
CA ASP A 214 -42.72 21.74 28.17
C ASP A 214 -43.36 22.71 29.19
N PRO A 215 -44.32 23.52 28.73
CA PRO A 215 -44.81 24.70 29.44
C PRO A 215 -45.97 24.38 30.39
N GLU A 216 -46.18 25.27 31.36
CA GLU A 216 -47.39 25.35 32.18
C GLU A 216 -48.68 25.28 31.35
N VAL A 217 -49.66 24.47 31.77
CA VAL A 217 -51.10 24.81 31.68
C VAL A 217 -51.89 24.12 32.81
N ILE A 218 -52.30 24.94 33.79
CA ILE A 218 -53.62 25.04 34.45
C ILE A 218 -54.27 23.75 34.98
N SER A 219 -54.42 23.65 36.31
CA SER A 219 -55.75 23.73 36.97
C SER A 219 -55.66 24.04 38.45
#